data_AF-A0A923EG53-F1
#
_entry.id   AF-A0A923EG53-F1
#
_cell.length_a   1.000
_cell.length_b   1.000
_cell.length_c   1.000
_cell.angle_alpha   90.00
_cell.angle_beta   90.00
_cell.angle_gamma   90.00
#
_symmetry.space_group_name_H-M   'P 1'
#
loop_
_entity.id
_entity.type
_entity.pdbx_description
1 polymer ?
#
loop_
_entity_poly.entity_id
_entity_poly.type
_entity_poly.pdbx_seq_one_letter_code
_entity_poly.pdbx_strand_id
1 'polypeptide(L)'
;MITPPNYTYQKERLLMRFIRQVGEINDTPSLIMIIAADADYLRLCRSIVDPAAESNPKFSKTLESVCRDHGLSLSRLKEKLTLAARALGLMHTSNTSADYYRLLGVRSQANTQEIKKAFRRKAVKIHPDANANLTGSSRRFVELNDAYRTLRDPVLRRHYDVNRQHLFRWRERPKLSLPADSRPTIFLWYLGGLLFIFVILFVVLDIIVFL
;
A
#
# COMPACT_ATOMS: atom_id res chain seq x y z
N MET A 1 -21.72 -28.15 0.97
CA MET A 1 -20.76 -27.38 0.14
C MET A 1 -21.03 -25.91 0.37
N ILE A 2 -20.22 -25.24 1.18
CA ILE A 2 -20.35 -23.80 1.44
C ILE A 2 -19.63 -23.12 0.28
N THR A 3 -20.39 -22.58 -0.68
CA THR A 3 -19.80 -21.71 -1.70
C THR A 3 -19.16 -20.52 -0.99
N PRO A 4 -17.90 -20.17 -1.30
CA PRO A 4 -17.28 -19.01 -0.67
C PRO A 4 -18.15 -17.78 -0.98
N PRO A 5 -18.43 -16.91 0.01
CA PRO A 5 -19.26 -15.73 -0.21
C PRO A 5 -18.71 -14.94 -1.39
N ASN A 6 -19.59 -14.61 -2.33
CA ASN A 6 -19.27 -13.90 -3.56
C ASN A 6 -18.43 -12.65 -3.22
N TYR A 7 -17.19 -12.60 -3.73
CA TYR A 7 -16.19 -11.55 -3.45
C TYR A 7 -16.76 -10.12 -3.58
N THR A 8 -17.69 -9.94 -4.52
CA THR A 8 -18.40 -8.67 -4.75
C THR A 8 -19.25 -8.24 -3.54
N TYR A 9 -19.93 -9.19 -2.89
CA TYR A 9 -20.83 -8.94 -1.76
C TYR A 9 -20.06 -8.55 -0.49
N GLN A 10 -18.88 -9.15 -0.27
CA GLN A 10 -18.02 -8.76 0.86
C GLN A 10 -17.52 -7.33 0.73
N LYS A 11 -17.15 -6.89 -0.50
CA LYS A 11 -16.68 -5.52 -0.77
C LYS A 11 -17.79 -4.48 -0.54
N GLU A 12 -19.03 -4.77 -0.93
CA GLU A 12 -20.18 -3.88 -0.69
C GLU A 12 -20.49 -3.72 0.80
N ARG A 13 -20.50 -4.82 1.57
CA ARG A 13 -20.74 -4.77 3.01
C ARG A 13 -19.63 -4.01 3.76
N LEU A 14 -18.39 -4.15 3.31
CA LEU A 14 -17.24 -3.43 3.86
C LEU A 14 -17.36 -1.93 3.58
N LEU A 15 -17.75 -1.55 2.35
CA LEU A 15 -17.99 -0.16 1.97
C LEU A 15 -19.11 0.50 2.81
N MET A 16 -20.21 -0.21 3.04
CA MET A 16 -21.31 0.29 3.90
C MET A 16 -20.84 0.55 5.32
N ARG A 17 -20.08 -0.39 5.92
CA ARG A 17 -19.51 -0.23 7.27
C ARG A 17 -18.56 0.95 7.34
N PHE A 18 -17.70 1.09 6.33
CA PHE A 18 -16.76 2.19 6.22
C PHE A 18 -17.47 3.55 6.15
N ILE A 19 -18.44 3.71 5.25
CA ILE A 19 -19.16 4.98 5.06
C ILE A 19 -19.94 5.37 6.32
N ARG A 20 -20.58 4.40 6.98
CA ARG A 20 -21.28 4.64 8.24
C ARG A 20 -20.34 5.15 9.33
N GLN A 21 -19.22 4.44 9.57
CA GLN A 21 -18.26 4.82 10.60
C GLN A 21 -17.62 6.18 10.30
N VAL A 22 -17.21 6.43 9.05
CA VAL A 22 -16.63 7.71 8.64
C VAL A 22 -17.66 8.86 8.71
N GLY A 23 -18.93 8.56 8.45
CA GLY A 23 -20.05 9.50 8.55
C GLY A 23 -20.31 9.98 9.98
N GLU A 24 -20.30 9.06 10.94
CA GLU A 24 -20.54 9.32 12.36
C GLU A 24 -19.38 10.11 13.02
N ILE A 25 -18.16 10.02 12.49
CA ILE A 25 -16.98 10.69 13.04
C ILE A 25 -16.84 12.11 12.49
N ASN A 26 -16.73 13.07 13.39
CA ASN A 26 -16.49 14.48 13.04
C ASN A 26 -15.05 14.92 13.29
N ASP A 27 -14.27 14.18 14.08
CA ASP A 27 -12.90 14.53 14.44
C ASP A 27 -11.88 13.86 13.52
N THR A 28 -10.94 14.67 13.00
CA THR A 28 -9.88 14.19 12.12
C THR A 28 -8.97 13.13 12.77
N PRO A 29 -8.55 13.24 14.05
CA PRO A 29 -7.71 12.23 14.69
C PRO A 29 -8.38 10.86 14.83
N SER A 30 -9.67 10.83 15.23
CA SER A 30 -10.45 9.60 15.36
C SER A 30 -10.67 8.92 14.00
N LEU A 31 -10.87 9.73 12.96
CA LEU A 31 -11.03 9.27 11.59
C LEU A 31 -9.72 8.67 11.05
N ILE A 32 -8.57 9.30 11.34
CA ILE A 32 -7.24 8.75 11.01
C ILE A 32 -7.03 7.41 11.71
N MET A 33 -7.35 7.29 13.00
CA MET A 33 -7.16 6.06 13.77
C MET A 33 -7.99 4.90 13.23
N ILE A 34 -9.26 5.13 12.91
CA ILE A 34 -10.14 4.08 12.38
C ILE A 34 -9.71 3.64 10.98
N ILE A 35 -9.31 4.59 10.13
CA ILE A 35 -8.80 4.26 8.80
C ILE A 35 -7.46 3.52 8.88
N ALA A 36 -6.58 3.89 9.81
CA ALA A 36 -5.29 3.23 10.02
C ALA A 36 -5.39 1.83 10.64
N ALA A 37 -6.48 1.55 11.37
CA ALA A 37 -6.68 0.29 12.06
C ALA A 37 -6.93 -0.89 11.12
N ASP A 38 -7.40 -0.65 9.89
CA ASP A 38 -7.75 -1.70 8.92
C ASP A 38 -7.12 -1.44 7.54
N ALA A 39 -6.40 -2.43 7.02
CA ALA A 39 -5.79 -2.39 5.70
C ALA A 39 -6.82 -2.23 4.56
N ASP A 40 -8.02 -2.78 4.72
CA ASP A 40 -9.08 -2.65 3.71
C ASP A 40 -9.69 -1.24 3.72
N TYR A 41 -9.72 -0.58 4.88
CA TYR A 41 -10.14 0.83 4.99
C TYR A 41 -9.12 1.78 4.39
N LEU A 42 -7.82 1.50 4.54
CA LEU A 42 -6.76 2.24 3.84
C LEU A 42 -6.92 2.16 2.31
N ARG A 43 -7.23 0.96 1.79
CA ARG A 43 -7.46 0.75 0.35
C ARG A 43 -8.71 1.47 -0.14
N LEU A 44 -9.82 1.41 0.61
CA LEU A 44 -11.05 2.13 0.27
C LEU A 44 -10.85 3.65 0.34
N CYS A 45 -10.19 4.14 1.39
CA CYS A 45 -9.89 5.57 1.52
C CYS A 45 -9.06 6.05 0.31
N ARG A 46 -8.06 5.28 -0.09
CA ARG A 46 -7.25 5.57 -1.28
C ARG A 46 -8.08 5.55 -2.56
N SER A 47 -8.95 4.56 -2.78
CA SER A 47 -9.76 4.48 -4.00
C SER A 47 -10.82 5.56 -4.10
N ILE A 48 -11.33 6.06 -2.97
CA ILE A 48 -12.32 7.15 -2.92
C ILE A 48 -11.65 8.52 -3.16
N VAL A 49 -10.45 8.72 -2.63
CA VAL A 49 -9.71 10.01 -2.69
C VAL A 49 -8.94 10.15 -4.01
N ASP A 50 -8.38 9.08 -4.55
CA ASP A 50 -7.63 9.08 -5.80
C ASP A 50 -8.48 8.47 -6.94
N PRO A 51 -9.13 9.29 -7.78
CA PRO A 51 -9.94 8.79 -8.89
C PRO A 51 -9.10 8.08 -9.97
N ALA A 52 -7.77 8.25 -9.98
CA ALA A 52 -6.89 7.49 -10.86
C ALA A 52 -6.58 6.08 -10.33
N ALA A 53 -6.81 5.82 -9.03
CA ALA A 53 -6.51 4.54 -8.40
C ALA A 53 -7.60 3.47 -8.64
N GLU A 54 -8.86 3.86 -8.93
CA GLU A 54 -9.95 2.90 -9.15
C GLU A 54 -10.78 3.27 -10.39
N SER A 55 -10.40 2.71 -11.55
CA SER A 55 -11.06 2.92 -12.85
C SER A 55 -12.36 2.13 -13.05
N ASN A 56 -12.92 1.56 -11.98
CA ASN A 56 -14.08 0.66 -12.07
C ASN A 56 -15.40 1.45 -12.02
N PRO A 57 -16.16 1.56 -13.12
CA PRO A 57 -17.41 2.31 -13.17
C PRO A 57 -18.54 1.70 -12.32
N LYS A 58 -18.43 0.42 -11.93
CA LYS A 58 -19.38 -0.22 -11.02
C LYS A 58 -19.20 0.28 -9.58
N PHE A 59 -17.95 0.49 -9.15
CA PHE A 59 -17.63 0.95 -7.81
C PHE A 59 -18.11 2.38 -7.55
N SER A 60 -17.93 3.30 -8.50
CA SER A 60 -18.39 4.68 -8.36
C SER A 60 -19.91 4.76 -8.21
N LYS A 61 -20.66 3.98 -9.00
CA LYS A 61 -22.12 3.88 -8.89
C LYS A 61 -22.57 3.35 -7.53
N THR A 62 -21.93 2.29 -7.03
CA THR A 62 -22.22 1.74 -5.69
C THR A 62 -21.88 2.75 -4.60
N LEU A 63 -20.73 3.41 -4.69
CA LEU A 63 -20.30 4.44 -3.75
C LEU A 63 -21.31 5.59 -3.67
N GLU A 64 -21.77 6.08 -4.82
CA GLU A 64 -22.78 7.14 -4.90
C GLU A 64 -24.14 6.71 -4.36
N SER A 65 -24.54 5.45 -4.55
CA SER A 65 -25.77 4.89 -3.97
C SER A 65 -25.65 4.86 -2.44
N VAL A 66 -24.58 4.26 -1.91
CA VAL A 66 -24.40 4.10 -0.46
C VAL A 66 -24.25 5.46 0.23
N CYS A 67 -23.58 6.43 -0.41
CA CYS A 67 -23.49 7.79 0.14
C CYS A 67 -24.87 8.46 0.23
N ARG A 68 -25.73 8.29 -0.79
CA ARG A 68 -27.11 8.80 -0.78
C ARG A 68 -27.94 8.15 0.32
N ASP A 69 -27.84 6.83 0.48
CA ASP A 69 -28.59 6.07 1.48
C ASP A 69 -28.23 6.49 2.92
N HIS A 70 -27.01 6.97 3.14
CA HIS A 70 -26.53 7.45 4.43
C HIS A 70 -26.59 8.99 4.59
N GLY A 71 -27.24 9.71 3.68
CA GLY A 71 -27.41 11.17 3.78
C GLY A 71 -26.11 11.97 3.67
N LEU A 72 -25.04 11.36 3.13
CA LEU A 72 -23.72 11.98 2.99
C LEU A 72 -23.49 12.42 1.55
N SER A 73 -23.13 13.68 1.34
CA SER A 73 -22.68 14.12 0.03
C SER A 73 -21.29 13.55 -0.27
N LEU A 74 -21.12 13.00 -1.47
CA LEU A 74 -19.84 12.42 -1.91
C LEU A 74 -18.70 13.45 -1.83
N SER A 75 -19.01 14.72 -2.09
CA SER A 75 -18.07 15.84 -1.95
C SER A 75 -17.57 16.02 -0.52
N ARG A 76 -18.48 16.05 0.46
CA ARG A 76 -18.14 16.22 1.89
C ARG A 76 -17.40 15.01 2.45
N LEU A 77 -17.78 13.80 2.01
CA LEU A 77 -17.05 12.57 2.33
C LEU A 77 -15.61 12.63 1.78
N LYS A 78 -15.44 13.01 0.52
CA LYS A 78 -14.12 13.17 -0.09
C LYS A 78 -13.28 14.20 0.64
N GLU A 79 -13.85 15.34 1.03
CA GLU A 79 -13.15 16.38 1.77
C GLU A 79 -12.64 15.86 3.13
N LYS A 80 -13.51 15.21 3.92
CA LYS A 80 -13.15 14.55 5.19
C LYS A 80 -12.03 13.51 4.99
N LEU A 81 -12.19 12.64 3.99
CA LEU A 81 -11.22 11.59 3.69
C LEU A 81 -9.91 12.14 3.13
N THR A 82 -9.93 13.26 2.41
CA THR A 82 -8.71 13.88 1.86
C THR A 82 -7.81 14.34 3.00
N LEU A 83 -8.36 14.91 4.07
CA LEU A 83 -7.58 15.33 5.25
C LEU A 83 -6.91 14.15 5.96
N ALA A 84 -7.63 13.05 6.15
CA ALA A 84 -7.04 11.85 6.74
C ALA A 84 -6.08 11.13 5.79
N ALA A 85 -6.41 11.03 4.50
CA ALA A 85 -5.54 10.47 3.48
C ALA A 85 -4.23 11.25 3.34
N ARG A 86 -4.26 12.58 3.53
CA ARG A 86 -3.05 13.43 3.65
C ARG A 86 -2.19 13.02 4.83
N ALA A 87 -2.80 12.95 6.02
CA ALA A 87 -2.09 12.60 7.24
C ALA A 87 -1.51 11.18 7.20
N LEU A 88 -2.22 10.25 6.56
CA LEU A 88 -1.82 8.86 6.37
C LEU A 88 -0.89 8.63 5.17
N GLY A 89 -0.57 9.67 4.38
CA GLY A 89 0.28 9.55 3.19
C GLY A 89 -0.32 8.70 2.05
N LEU A 90 -1.64 8.54 2.02
CA LEU A 90 -2.36 7.71 1.06
C LEU A 90 -2.64 8.42 -0.27
N MET A 91 -2.67 9.76 -0.26
CA MET A 91 -2.83 10.54 -1.48
C MET A 91 -1.48 10.77 -2.16
N HIS A 92 -1.44 10.55 -3.48
CA HIS A 92 -0.35 11.08 -4.28
C HIS A 92 -0.56 12.60 -4.36
N THR A 93 0.09 13.35 -3.46
CA THR A 93 0.39 14.75 -3.80
C THR A 93 1.03 14.70 -5.18
N SER A 94 0.45 15.35 -6.17
CA SER A 94 1.02 15.47 -7.50
C SER A 94 2.28 16.37 -7.53
N ASN A 95 3.00 16.38 -6.41
CA ASN A 95 4.37 16.82 -6.24
C ASN A 95 5.02 15.90 -5.18
N THR A 96 6.18 15.33 -5.53
CA THR A 96 7.16 14.68 -4.63
C THR A 96 7.11 13.15 -4.43
N SER A 97 6.67 12.35 -5.40
CA SER A 97 7.04 10.90 -5.39
C SER A 97 7.13 10.19 -6.75
N ALA A 98 7.08 10.92 -7.87
CA ALA A 98 7.60 10.36 -9.12
C ALA A 98 9.13 10.29 -8.97
N ASP A 99 9.63 9.11 -8.60
CA ASP A 99 11.07 8.82 -8.50
C ASP A 99 11.83 9.55 -9.62
N TYR A 100 12.60 10.61 -9.31
CA TYR A 100 13.29 11.40 -10.34
C TYR A 100 14.19 10.52 -11.22
N TYR A 101 14.74 9.45 -10.64
CA TYR A 101 15.47 8.40 -11.36
C TYR A 101 14.58 7.67 -12.37
N ARG A 102 13.34 7.29 -12.01
CA ARG A 102 12.37 6.68 -12.95
C ARG A 102 11.91 7.68 -14.00
N LEU A 103 11.69 8.94 -13.60
CA LEU A 103 11.27 9.99 -14.50
C LEU A 103 12.32 10.30 -15.56
N LEU A 104 13.61 10.20 -15.23
CA LEU A 104 14.71 10.23 -16.19
C LEU A 104 14.96 8.87 -16.86
N GLY A 105 14.56 7.77 -16.25
CA GLY A 105 14.77 6.40 -16.76
C GLY A 105 16.17 5.88 -16.49
N VAL A 106 16.78 6.31 -15.38
CA VAL A 106 18.13 5.94 -14.95
C VAL A 106 18.09 5.22 -13.60
N ARG A 107 19.16 4.51 -13.25
CA ARG A 107 19.30 3.85 -11.94
C ARG A 107 19.66 4.88 -10.86
N SER A 108 19.41 4.57 -9.59
CA SER A 108 19.82 5.42 -8.46
C SER A 108 21.34 5.58 -8.33
N GLN A 109 22.11 4.64 -8.87
CA GLN A 109 23.57 4.66 -8.93
C GLN A 109 24.11 5.38 -10.19
N ALA A 110 23.22 5.98 -11.00
CA ALA A 110 23.63 6.60 -12.26
C ALA A 110 24.58 7.78 -12.04
N ASN A 111 25.59 7.87 -12.89
CA ASN A 111 26.54 8.98 -12.89
C ASN A 111 25.91 10.23 -13.54
N THR A 112 26.45 11.42 -13.25
CA THR A 112 25.96 12.70 -13.78
C THR A 112 25.95 12.73 -15.32
N GLN A 113 26.90 12.03 -15.96
CA GLN A 113 26.92 11.88 -17.41
C GLN A 113 25.72 11.08 -17.95
N GLU A 114 25.35 9.99 -17.27
CA GLU A 114 24.20 9.17 -17.64
C GLU A 114 22.88 9.92 -17.44
N ILE A 115 22.77 10.66 -16.33
CA ILE A 115 21.64 11.54 -16.02
C ILE A 115 21.45 12.59 -17.14
N LYS A 116 22.54 13.24 -17.56
CA LYS A 116 22.53 14.22 -18.67
C LYS A 116 22.14 13.59 -20.00
N LYS A 117 22.65 12.39 -20.31
CA LYS A 117 22.31 11.66 -21.54
C LYS A 117 20.83 11.27 -21.57
N ALA A 118 20.31 10.77 -20.45
CA ALA A 118 18.91 10.36 -20.32
C ALA A 118 17.95 11.56 -20.43
N PHE A 119 18.29 12.69 -19.78
CA PHE A 119 17.55 13.94 -19.90
C PHE A 119 17.44 14.39 -21.36
N ARG A 120 18.56 14.46 -22.09
CA ARG A 120 18.57 14.87 -23.51
C ARG A 120 17.66 13.98 -24.36
N ARG A 121 17.73 12.66 -24.18
CA ARG A 121 16.89 11.70 -24.94
C ARG A 121 15.39 11.89 -24.65
N LYS A 122 15.01 12.23 -23.42
CA LYS A 122 13.60 12.45 -23.05
C LYS A 122 13.11 13.85 -23.42
N ALA A 123 13.95 14.86 -23.30
CA ALA A 123 13.62 16.25 -23.63
C ALA A 123 13.24 16.39 -25.12
N VAL A 124 13.97 15.74 -26.02
CA VAL A 124 13.65 15.72 -27.46
C VAL A 124 12.28 15.08 -27.72
N LYS A 125 11.91 14.04 -26.97
CA LYS A 125 10.62 13.35 -27.13
C LYS A 125 9.44 14.14 -26.60
N ILE A 126 9.65 14.96 -25.56
CA ILE A 126 8.58 15.67 -24.82
C ILE A 126 8.53 17.15 -25.22
N HIS A 127 9.43 17.62 -26.10
CA HIS A 127 9.58 19.04 -26.42
C HIS A 127 8.23 19.70 -26.78
N PRO A 128 7.89 20.84 -26.15
CA PRO A 128 6.58 21.49 -26.34
C PRO A 128 6.34 21.92 -27.78
N ASP A 129 7.37 22.35 -28.53
CA ASP A 129 7.19 22.72 -29.95
C ASP A 129 6.78 21.55 -30.84
N ALA A 130 7.30 20.34 -30.58
CA ALA A 130 6.99 19.16 -31.39
C ALA A 130 5.66 18.50 -30.98
N ASN A 131 5.17 18.77 -29.77
CA ASN A 131 3.99 18.13 -29.16
C ASN A 131 2.97 19.15 -28.63
N ALA A 132 2.86 20.30 -29.28
CA ALA A 132 1.99 21.41 -28.87
C ALA A 132 0.50 21.00 -28.79
N ASN A 133 0.08 20.00 -29.58
CA ASN A 133 -1.29 19.50 -29.62
C ASN A 133 -1.65 18.49 -28.50
N LEU A 134 -0.68 18.04 -27.70
CA LEU A 134 -0.90 17.10 -26.61
C LEU A 134 -1.06 17.85 -25.28
N THR A 135 -2.28 17.83 -24.73
CA THR A 135 -2.60 18.36 -23.40
C THR A 135 -1.78 17.61 -22.34
N GLY A 136 -0.72 18.25 -21.83
CA GLY A 136 0.15 17.69 -20.78
C GLY A 136 1.64 17.62 -21.13
N SER A 137 2.06 17.91 -22.36
CA SER A 137 3.48 17.97 -22.77
C SER A 137 4.27 18.98 -21.94
N SER A 138 3.70 20.17 -21.74
CA SER A 138 4.29 21.24 -20.93
C SER A 138 4.53 20.80 -19.48
N ARG A 139 3.52 20.19 -18.84
CA ARG A 139 3.62 19.69 -17.47
C ARG A 139 4.70 18.61 -17.33
N ARG A 140 4.74 17.65 -18.25
CA ARG A 140 5.77 16.59 -18.26
C ARG A 140 7.19 17.13 -18.49
N PHE A 141 7.31 18.19 -19.28
CA PHE A 141 8.60 18.85 -19.50
C PHE A 141 9.11 19.56 -18.24
N VAL A 142 8.24 20.24 -17.51
CA VAL A 142 8.56 20.86 -16.22
C VAL A 142 9.03 19.80 -15.23
N GLU A 143 8.30 18.69 -15.10
CA GLU A 143 8.68 17.57 -14.22
C GLU A 143 10.03 16.95 -14.61
N LEU A 144 10.31 16.82 -15.91
CA LEU A 144 11.60 16.34 -16.44
C LEU A 144 12.76 17.27 -16.09
N ASN A 145 12.53 18.58 -16.18
CA ASN A 145 13.54 19.59 -15.87
C ASN A 145 13.84 19.63 -14.37
N ASP A 146 12.81 19.53 -13.52
CA ASP A 146 12.98 19.48 -12.06
C ASP A 146 13.74 18.24 -11.60
N ALA A 147 13.45 17.07 -12.20
CA ALA A 147 14.20 15.85 -11.95
C ALA A 147 15.68 15.99 -12.34
N TYR A 148 15.98 16.59 -13.49
CA TYR A 148 17.35 16.82 -13.92
C TYR A 148 18.08 17.83 -13.03
N ARG A 149 17.45 18.95 -12.67
CA ARG A 149 18.02 19.98 -11.78
C ARG A 149 18.40 19.38 -10.43
N THR A 150 17.53 18.56 -9.86
CA THR A 150 17.75 17.95 -8.54
C THR A 150 18.84 16.86 -8.58
N LEU A 151 18.83 16.00 -9.61
CA LEU A 151 19.76 14.87 -9.69
C LEU A 151 21.15 15.21 -10.23
N ARG A 152 21.29 16.34 -10.96
CA ARG A 152 22.58 16.81 -11.47
C ARG A 152 23.48 17.35 -10.36
N ASP A 153 22.91 18.03 -9.38
CA ASP A 153 23.65 18.63 -8.27
C ASP A 153 23.83 17.58 -7.15
N PRO A 154 25.07 17.27 -6.74
CA PRO A 154 25.32 16.28 -5.69
C PRO A 154 24.69 16.65 -4.34
N VAL A 155 24.59 17.94 -4.01
CA VAL A 155 24.00 18.42 -2.76
C VAL A 155 22.49 18.19 -2.78
N LEU A 156 21.82 18.66 -3.84
CA LEU A 156 20.37 18.46 -4.00
C LEU A 156 20.00 16.98 -4.13
N ARG A 157 20.83 16.18 -4.82
CA ARG A 157 20.65 14.73 -4.95
C ARG A 157 20.73 14.06 -3.58
N ARG A 158 21.68 14.44 -2.72
CA ARG A 158 21.79 13.90 -1.36
C ARG A 158 20.56 14.22 -0.53
N HIS A 159 20.09 15.46 -0.54
CA HIS A 159 18.86 15.86 0.16
C HIS A 159 17.65 15.08 -0.36
N TYR A 160 17.54 14.93 -1.68
CA TYR A 160 16.50 14.13 -2.30
C TYR A 160 16.56 12.66 -1.88
N ASP A 161 17.74 12.04 -1.89
CA ASP A 161 17.93 10.64 -1.51
C ASP A 161 17.61 10.39 -0.02
N VAL A 162 17.94 11.33 0.87
CA VAL A 162 17.58 11.27 2.30
C VAL A 162 16.06 11.36 2.49
N ASN A 163 15.41 12.35 1.86
CA ASN A 163 13.96 12.52 1.94
C ASN A 163 13.21 11.32 1.35
N ARG A 164 13.74 10.76 0.25
CA ARG A 164 13.24 9.55 -0.40
C ARG A 164 13.30 8.33 0.53
N GLN A 165 14.39 8.15 1.27
CA GLN A 165 14.54 7.03 2.22
C GLN A 165 13.55 7.14 3.38
N HIS A 166 13.24 8.36 3.84
CA HIS A 166 12.25 8.57 4.90
C HIS A 166 10.83 8.20 4.44
N LEU A 167 10.47 8.53 3.20
CA LEU A 167 9.18 8.17 2.59
C LEU A 167 9.03 6.65 2.38
N PHE A 168 10.12 5.93 2.08
CA PHE A 168 10.08 4.49 1.87
C PHE A 168 10.06 3.63 3.15
N ARG A 169 10.18 4.23 4.34
CA ARG A 169 10.10 3.51 5.63
C ARG A 169 8.70 2.94 5.88
N TRP A 170 7.67 3.46 5.21
CA TRP A 170 6.27 3.01 5.28
C TRP A 170 5.80 2.17 4.08
N ARG A 171 6.71 1.63 3.26
CA ARG A 171 6.33 0.61 2.27
C ARG A 171 6.22 -0.73 3.00
N GLU A 172 4.99 -1.25 3.08
CA GLU A 172 4.62 -2.55 3.64
C GLU A 172 5.74 -3.58 3.47
N ARG A 173 6.23 -4.13 4.58
CA ARG A 173 6.95 -5.40 4.50
C ARG A 173 5.99 -6.36 3.79
N PRO A 174 6.38 -7.02 2.67
CA PRO A 174 5.55 -8.11 2.16
C PRO A 174 5.31 -9.03 3.35
N LYS A 175 4.06 -9.40 3.63
CA LYS A 175 3.74 -10.40 4.65
C LYS A 175 4.74 -11.51 4.41
N LEU A 176 5.64 -11.73 5.37
CA LEU A 176 6.61 -12.81 5.28
C LEU A 176 5.74 -14.05 5.04
N SER A 177 5.79 -14.61 3.83
CA SER A 177 5.16 -15.88 3.58
C SER A 177 5.98 -16.85 4.41
N LEU A 178 5.55 -17.07 5.66
CA LEU A 178 6.08 -18.14 6.47
C LEU A 178 6.03 -19.39 5.57
N PRO A 179 7.14 -20.13 5.43
CA PRO A 179 7.09 -21.37 4.68
C PRO A 179 5.88 -22.17 5.16
N ALA A 180 5.07 -22.67 4.24
CA ALA A 180 3.79 -23.33 4.50
C ALA A 180 3.92 -24.64 5.33
N ASP A 181 5.09 -24.88 5.92
CA ASP A 181 5.46 -26.04 6.71
C ASP A 181 6.04 -25.63 8.07
N SER A 182 5.37 -24.74 8.78
CA SER A 182 5.55 -24.63 10.24
C SER A 182 4.36 -25.30 10.92
N ARG A 183 4.27 -26.62 10.74
CA ARG A 183 3.40 -27.47 11.55
C ARG A 183 4.04 -27.60 12.94
N PRO A 184 3.34 -27.29 14.06
CA PRO A 184 3.86 -27.55 15.40
C PRO A 184 3.76 -29.04 15.74
N THR A 185 4.32 -29.92 14.91
CA THR A 185 4.17 -31.38 15.07
C THR A 185 5.37 -32.04 15.74
N ILE A 186 6.56 -31.47 15.68
CA ILE A 186 7.75 -32.12 16.26
C ILE A 186 7.64 -32.20 17.78
N PHE A 187 7.21 -31.13 18.45
CA PHE A 187 7.11 -31.11 19.92
C PHE A 187 6.06 -32.06 20.49
N LEU A 188 4.92 -32.26 19.80
CA LEU A 188 3.86 -33.18 20.25
C LEU A 188 4.25 -34.65 20.10
N TRP A 189 5.06 -35.00 19.10
CA TRP A 189 5.57 -36.37 18.92
C TRP A 189 6.59 -36.76 20.01
N TYR A 190 7.48 -35.84 20.41
CA TYR A 190 8.43 -36.12 21.48
C TYR A 190 7.76 -36.27 22.86
N LEU A 191 6.72 -35.48 23.13
CA LEU A 191 5.97 -35.58 24.39
C LEU A 191 5.22 -36.92 24.50
N GLY A 192 4.62 -37.40 23.41
CA GLY A 192 3.95 -38.70 23.36
C GLY A 192 4.92 -39.89 23.46
N GLY A 193 6.06 -39.81 22.78
CA GLY A 193 7.10 -40.86 22.82
C GLY A 193 7.74 -41.02 24.20
N LEU A 194 8.01 -39.90 24.90
CA LEU A 194 8.59 -39.94 26.25
C LEU A 194 7.64 -40.60 27.26
N LEU A 195 6.33 -40.30 27.16
CA LEU A 195 5.31 -40.89 28.02
C LEU A 195 5.16 -42.40 27.77
N PHE A 196 5.23 -42.82 26.51
CA PHE A 196 5.18 -44.24 26.13
C PHE A 196 6.39 -45.03 26.67
N ILE A 197 7.59 -44.46 26.59
CA ILE A 197 8.80 -45.05 27.18
C ILE A 197 8.66 -45.17 28.70
N PHE A 198 8.09 -44.17 29.37
CA PHE A 198 7.88 -44.19 30.82
C PHE A 198 6.92 -45.31 31.24
N VAL A 199 5.85 -45.54 30.49
CA VAL A 199 4.88 -46.62 30.74
C VAL A 199 5.53 -47.99 30.54
N ILE A 200 6.33 -48.18 29.48
CA ILE A 200 7.05 -49.44 29.25
C ILE A 200 8.04 -49.71 30.39
N LEU A 201 8.81 -48.71 30.80
CA LEU A 201 9.78 -48.86 31.88
C LEU A 201 9.12 -49.28 33.20
N PHE A 202 7.95 -48.69 33.50
CA PHE A 202 7.17 -49.03 34.70
C PHE A 202 6.68 -50.48 34.68
N VAL A 203 6.12 -50.95 33.55
CA VAL A 203 5.64 -52.34 33.40
C VAL A 203 6.79 -53.34 33.50
N VAL A 204 7.94 -53.04 32.90
CA VAL A 204 9.13 -53.92 32.99
C VAL A 204 9.66 -53.98 34.42
N LEU A 205 9.66 -52.86 35.14
CA LEU A 205 10.08 -52.82 36.54
C LEU A 205 9.16 -53.65 37.43
N ASP A 206 7.83 -53.55 37.25
CA ASP A 206 6.85 -54.35 37.99
C ASP A 206 7.03 -55.86 37.74
N ILE A 207 7.30 -56.27 36.48
CA ILE A 207 7.55 -57.68 36.15
C ILE A 207 8.82 -58.21 36.82
N ILE A 208 9.88 -57.40 36.90
CA ILE A 208 11.16 -57.80 37.54
C ILE A 208 11.00 -57.91 39.06
N VAL A 209 10.18 -57.07 39.70
CA VAL A 209 9.95 -57.12 41.15
C VAL A 209 9.07 -58.31 41.55
N PHE A 210 8.24 -58.83 40.63
CA PHE A 210 7.34 -59.96 40.88
C PHE A 210 7.86 -61.34 40.43
N LEU A 211 9.09 -61.42 39.89
CA LEU A 211 9.78 -62.66 39.51
C LEU A 211 10.88 -63.03 40.51
#